data_AF-A0AAE4MX70-F1
#
_entry.id   AF-A0AAE4MX70-F1
#
_cell.length_a   1.000
_cell.length_b   1.000
_cell.length_c   1.000
_cell.angle_alpha   90.00
_cell.angle_beta   90.00
_cell.angle_gamma   90.00
#
_symmetry.space_group_name_H-M   'P 1'
#
loop_
_entity.id
_entity.type
_entity.pdbx_description
1 polymer ?
#
loop_
_entity_poly.entity_id
_entity_poly.type
_entity_poly.pdbx_seq_one_letter_code
_entity_poly.pdbx_strand_id
1 'polypeptide(L)'
;MLRINQIIKILSNMKPYAPYTYKSKTDKLIDKIHGKLLAVVIIFIAALVLCIFLYESPSFAKTDVIIDVIYLLYFTITFIGLVIMILPPILGVKHLIDWKKESFNDFICEISHDEENAKLLISYSEIELLYAIHWLELKINRITVRVSSFFGEKTAILSVLGLCYSAVQASIGFDTLSKTFIGDLSTTNSTNTVIMFGLSFLLGKVRISRSFLPKLTR
;
A
#
# COMPACT_ATOMS: atom_id res chain seq x y z
N MET A 1 32.50 -13.83 -34.25
CA MET A 1 31.02 -13.77 -34.15
C MET A 1 30.69 -13.17 -32.81
N LEU A 2 29.97 -12.04 -32.78
CA LEU A 2 29.61 -11.34 -31.53
C LEU A 2 28.70 -12.23 -30.68
N ARG A 3 29.08 -12.48 -29.41
CA ARG A 3 28.40 -13.41 -28.49
C ARG A 3 27.12 -12.85 -27.86
N ILE A 4 26.32 -12.12 -28.65
CA ILE A 4 25.16 -11.35 -28.17
C ILE A 4 24.11 -12.22 -27.49
N ASN A 5 23.85 -13.40 -28.04
CA ASN A 5 22.87 -14.33 -27.46
C ASN A 5 23.25 -14.76 -26.03
N GLN A 6 24.55 -14.83 -25.73
CA GLN A 6 25.05 -15.17 -24.40
C GLN A 6 24.89 -13.97 -23.45
N ILE A 7 25.22 -12.76 -23.91
CA ILE A 7 25.05 -11.52 -23.16
C ILE A 7 23.57 -11.28 -22.81
N ILE A 8 22.67 -11.40 -23.79
CA ILE A 8 21.22 -11.24 -23.59
C ILE A 8 20.68 -12.30 -22.61
N LYS A 9 21.16 -13.54 -22.70
CA LYS A 9 20.74 -14.61 -21.79
C LYS A 9 21.22 -14.39 -20.35
N ILE A 10 22.41 -13.81 -20.16
CA ILE A 10 22.91 -13.41 -18.85
C ILE A 10 22.03 -12.28 -18.30
N LEU A 11 21.81 -11.22 -19.10
CA LEU A 11 20.96 -10.09 -18.73
C LEU A 11 19.53 -10.51 -18.39
N SER A 12 18.93 -11.48 -19.11
CA SER A 12 17.58 -11.97 -18.80
C SER A 12 17.49 -12.72 -17.48
N ASN A 13 18.60 -13.26 -16.99
CA ASN A 13 18.67 -14.01 -15.74
C ASN A 13 19.03 -13.11 -14.54
N MET A 14 19.48 -11.88 -14.78
CA MET A 14 19.72 -10.91 -13.72
C MET A 14 18.39 -10.54 -13.06
N LYS A 15 18.30 -10.75 -11.76
CA LYS A 15 17.10 -10.39 -10.99
C LYS A 15 17.17 -8.90 -10.65
N PRO A 16 16.06 -8.16 -10.79
CA PRO A 16 15.96 -6.81 -10.26
C PRO A 16 16.31 -6.81 -8.77
N TYR A 17 17.00 -5.77 -8.32
CA TYR A 17 17.20 -5.57 -6.89
C TYR A 17 15.82 -5.48 -6.22
N ALA A 18 15.54 -6.42 -5.33
CA ALA A 18 14.35 -6.39 -4.50
C ALA A 18 14.76 -5.74 -3.18
N PRO A 19 14.32 -4.52 -2.87
CA PRO A 19 14.67 -3.87 -1.62
C PRO A 19 14.25 -4.79 -0.48
N TYR A 20 15.18 -5.09 0.41
CA TYR A 20 14.85 -5.76 1.65
C TYR A 20 13.90 -4.82 2.39
N THR A 21 12.62 -5.19 2.47
CA THR A 21 11.69 -4.56 3.41
C THR A 21 12.21 -4.86 4.81
N TYR A 22 13.11 -4.02 5.30
CA TYR A 22 13.65 -4.08 6.63
C TYR A 22 12.56 -3.59 7.58
N LYS A 23 11.53 -4.42 7.80
CA LYS A 23 10.68 -4.23 8.97
C LYS A 23 11.59 -4.39 10.17
N SER A 24 11.89 -3.27 10.82
CA SER A 24 12.71 -3.26 12.01
C SER A 24 12.11 -4.23 13.03
N LYS A 25 12.93 -4.77 13.92
CA LYS A 25 12.44 -5.62 15.03
C LYS A 25 11.35 -4.89 15.82
N THR A 26 11.41 -3.55 15.89
CA THR A 26 10.38 -2.71 16.50
C THR A 26 9.07 -2.74 15.75
N ASP A 27 9.09 -2.73 14.42
CA ASP A 27 7.89 -2.65 13.59
C ASP A 27 7.13 -3.98 13.64
N LYS A 28 7.85 -5.10 13.65
CA LYS A 28 7.25 -6.44 13.85
C LYS A 28 6.61 -6.59 15.22
N LEU A 29 7.22 -6.02 16.26
CA LEU A 29 6.66 -6.01 17.61
C LEU A 29 5.41 -5.14 17.68
N ILE A 30 5.44 -3.96 17.06
CA ILE A 30 4.29 -3.05 17.03
C ILE A 30 3.14 -3.64 16.24
N ASP A 31 3.38 -4.27 15.08
CA ASP A 31 2.36 -5.00 14.32
C ASP A 31 1.70 -6.10 15.18
N LYS A 32 2.49 -6.83 15.96
CA LYS A 32 1.99 -7.90 16.84
C LYS A 32 1.18 -7.35 18.00
N ILE A 33 1.61 -6.23 18.60
CA ILE A 33 0.90 -5.53 19.67
C ILE A 33 -0.42 -4.96 19.13
N HIS A 34 -0.38 -4.34 17.96
CA HIS A 34 -1.54 -3.76 17.29
C HIS A 34 -2.59 -4.84 16.96
N GLY A 35 -2.17 -5.98 16.42
CA GLY A 35 -3.07 -7.11 16.16
C GLY A 35 -3.72 -7.67 17.44
N LYS A 36 -2.98 -7.76 18.55
CA LYS A 36 -3.54 -8.18 19.85
C LYS A 36 -4.52 -7.15 20.42
N LEU A 37 -4.19 -5.86 20.33
CA LEU A 37 -5.06 -4.76 20.76
C LEU A 37 -6.37 -4.75 19.97
N LEU A 38 -6.32 -4.94 18.65
CA LEU A 38 -7.53 -5.05 17.82
C LEU A 38 -8.40 -6.23 18.24
N ALA A 39 -7.81 -7.41 18.50
CA ALA A 39 -8.56 -8.57 18.98
C ALA A 39 -9.25 -8.30 20.32
N VAL A 40 -8.57 -7.62 21.26
CA VAL A 40 -9.13 -7.22 22.56
C VAL A 40 -10.30 -6.25 22.36
N VAL A 41 -10.16 -5.23 21.51
CA VAL A 41 -11.25 -4.28 21.20
C VAL A 41 -12.48 -4.99 20.63
N ILE A 42 -12.31 -5.96 19.73
CA ILE A 42 -13.43 -6.74 19.18
C ILE A 42 -14.17 -7.51 20.28
N ILE A 43 -13.45 -8.10 21.23
CA ILE A 43 -14.05 -8.80 22.38
C ILE A 43 -14.85 -7.81 23.24
N PHE A 44 -14.30 -6.63 23.52
CA PHE A 44 -15.01 -5.60 24.28
C PHE A 44 -16.25 -5.08 23.55
N ILE A 45 -16.20 -4.89 22.22
CA ILE A 45 -17.38 -4.53 21.43
C ILE A 45 -18.46 -5.62 21.52
N ALA A 46 -18.08 -6.90 21.41
CA ALA A 46 -19.02 -8.02 21.54
C ALA A 46 -19.65 -8.07 22.94
N ALA A 47 -18.87 -7.82 24.00
CA ALA A 47 -19.38 -7.71 25.37
C ALA A 47 -20.34 -6.53 25.54
N LEU A 48 -20.07 -5.39 24.90
CA LEU A 48 -20.95 -4.21 24.92
C LEU A 48 -22.32 -4.54 24.29
N VAL A 49 -22.31 -5.16 23.11
CA VAL A 49 -23.53 -5.58 22.42
C VAL A 49 -24.34 -6.57 23.26
N LEU A 50 -23.65 -7.52 23.92
CA LEU A 50 -24.30 -8.46 24.84
C LEU A 50 -24.94 -7.74 26.03
N CYS A 51 -24.26 -6.77 26.64
CA CYS A 51 -24.81 -5.97 27.75
C CYS A 51 -26.03 -5.15 27.33
N ILE A 52 -26.01 -4.53 26.14
CA ILE A 52 -27.18 -3.80 25.60
C ILE A 52 -28.35 -4.77 25.37
N PHE A 53 -28.08 -5.94 24.79
CA PHE A 53 -29.12 -6.95 24.55
C PHE A 53 -29.75 -7.48 25.84
N LEU A 54 -28.93 -7.72 26.88
CA LEU A 54 -29.41 -8.14 28.19
C LEU A 54 -30.23 -7.04 28.89
N TYR A 55 -29.89 -5.77 28.66
CA TYR A 55 -30.63 -4.62 29.19
C TYR A 55 -32.01 -4.42 28.52
N GLU A 56 -32.13 -4.70 27.22
CA GLU A 56 -33.41 -4.67 26.52
C GLU A 56 -34.32 -5.87 26.83
N SER A 57 -33.74 -6.99 27.27
CA SER A 57 -34.50 -8.21 27.56
C SER A 57 -35.38 -8.04 28.80
N PRO A 58 -36.70 -8.34 28.72
CA PRO A 58 -37.65 -8.14 29.83
C PRO A 58 -37.43 -9.06 31.04
N SER A 59 -36.55 -10.07 30.91
CA SER A 59 -36.27 -11.08 31.95
C SER A 59 -35.15 -10.69 32.91
N PHE A 60 -34.26 -9.76 32.54
CA PHE A 60 -33.14 -9.36 33.37
C PHE A 60 -33.42 -7.99 34.00
N ALA A 61 -33.17 -7.87 35.30
CA ALA A 61 -33.44 -6.64 36.04
C ALA A 61 -32.62 -5.48 35.43
N LYS A 62 -33.33 -4.41 35.05
CA LYS A 62 -32.74 -3.11 34.68
C LYS A 62 -32.15 -2.48 35.94
N THR A 63 -30.97 -2.95 36.31
CA THR A 63 -30.24 -2.49 37.48
C THR A 63 -29.29 -1.38 37.06
N ASP A 64 -29.19 -0.30 37.84
CA ASP A 64 -28.28 0.83 37.59
C ASP A 64 -26.82 0.38 37.36
N VAL A 65 -26.43 -0.74 37.99
CA VAL A 65 -25.12 -1.39 37.82
C VAL A 65 -24.82 -1.78 36.35
N ILE A 66 -25.82 -2.20 35.57
CA ILE A 66 -25.61 -2.59 34.15
C ILE A 66 -25.30 -1.35 33.31
N ILE A 67 -25.94 -0.22 33.62
CA ILE A 67 -25.73 1.05 32.93
C ILE A 67 -24.31 1.56 33.21
N ASP A 68 -23.85 1.52 34.46
CA ASP A 68 -22.49 1.90 34.83
C ASP A 68 -21.42 1.04 34.12
N VAL A 69 -21.67 -0.26 34.00
CA VAL A 69 -20.79 -1.19 33.27
C VAL A 69 -20.72 -0.84 31.79
N ILE A 70 -21.85 -0.49 31.15
CA ILE A 70 -21.87 -0.07 29.73
C ILE A 70 -21.05 1.21 29.52
N TYR A 71 -21.19 2.22 30.38
CA TYR A 71 -20.42 3.46 30.27
C TYR A 71 -18.93 3.22 30.47
N LEU A 72 -18.55 2.38 31.43
CA LEU A 72 -17.15 2.00 31.64
C LEU A 72 -16.56 1.28 30.43
N LEU A 73 -17.32 0.35 29.84
CA LEU A 73 -16.90 -0.39 28.66
C LEU A 73 -16.75 0.52 27.44
N TYR A 74 -17.68 1.45 27.25
CA TYR A 74 -17.62 2.45 26.18
C TYR A 74 -16.39 3.37 26.32
N PHE A 75 -16.13 3.86 27.53
CA PHE A 75 -14.98 4.71 27.81
C PHE A 75 -13.66 3.99 27.53
N THR A 76 -13.52 2.74 27.99
CA THR A 76 -12.31 1.94 27.76
C THR A 76 -12.08 1.60 26.29
N ILE A 77 -13.11 1.25 25.52
CA ILE A 77 -13.01 1.02 24.07
C ILE A 77 -12.54 2.29 23.36
N THR A 78 -13.12 3.43 23.70
CA THR A 78 -12.76 4.73 23.09
C THR A 78 -11.31 5.09 23.37
N PHE A 79 -10.86 4.90 24.61
CA PHE A 79 -9.47 5.14 25.00
C PHE A 79 -8.48 4.23 24.26
N ILE A 80 -8.77 2.93 24.16
CA ILE A 80 -7.94 1.99 23.42
C ILE A 80 -7.91 2.35 21.93
N GLY A 81 -9.05 2.76 21.35
CA GLY A 81 -9.15 3.23 19.97
C GLY A 81 -8.24 4.41 19.67
N LEU A 82 -8.16 5.40 20.58
CA LEU A 82 -7.25 6.54 20.45
C LEU A 82 -5.78 6.10 20.46
N VAL A 83 -5.40 5.18 21.35
CA VAL A 83 -4.02 4.65 21.41
C VAL A 83 -3.65 3.92 20.12
N ILE A 84 -4.57 3.11 19.57
CA ILE A 84 -4.40 2.41 18.29
C ILE A 84 -4.22 3.41 17.15
N MET A 85 -4.97 4.52 17.14
CA MET A 85 -4.92 5.53 16.09
C MET A 85 -3.59 6.32 16.08
N ILE A 86 -2.98 6.55 17.24
CA ILE A 86 -1.74 7.33 17.38
C ILE A 86 -0.49 6.49 17.04
N LEU A 87 -0.57 5.16 17.12
CA LEU A 87 0.56 4.25 16.89
C LEU A 87 1.14 4.34 15.46
N PRO A 88 0.35 4.28 14.37
CA PRO A 88 0.87 4.37 13.01
C PRO A 88 1.55 5.71 12.68
N PRO A 89 1.02 6.88 13.09
CA PRO A 89 1.72 8.16 12.93
C PRO A 89 3.09 8.20 13.60
N ILE A 90 3.22 7.70 14.84
CA ILE A 90 4.52 7.68 15.55
C ILE A 90 5.54 6.82 14.80
N LEU A 91 5.10 5.65 14.33
CA LEU A 91 5.94 4.79 13.49
C LEU A 91 6.36 5.47 12.18
N GLY A 92 5.43 6.16 11.53
CA GLY A 92 5.69 6.92 10.31
C GLY A 92 6.73 8.02 10.53
N VAL A 93 6.62 8.78 11.62
CA VAL A 93 7.60 9.83 11.97
C VAL A 93 8.97 9.23 12.26
N LYS A 94 9.05 8.13 13.00
CA LYS A 94 10.32 7.44 13.24
C LYS A 94 10.96 6.98 11.94
N HIS A 95 10.17 6.36 11.06
CA HIS A 95 10.66 5.91 9.75
C HIS A 95 11.12 7.10 8.89
N LEU A 96 10.45 8.25 8.95
CA LEU A 96 10.89 9.48 8.26
C LEU A 96 12.23 10.02 8.78
N ILE A 97 12.47 9.94 10.10
CA ILE A 97 13.74 10.36 10.70
C ILE A 97 14.87 9.42 10.25
N ASP A 98 14.62 8.11 10.29
CA ASP A 98 15.58 7.09 9.88
C ASP A 98 15.71 6.94 8.35
N TRP A 99 14.79 7.55 7.58
CA TRP A 99 14.65 7.37 6.13
C TRP A 99 15.93 7.70 5.37
N LYS A 100 16.65 8.75 5.77
CA LYS A 100 17.93 9.11 5.15
C LYS A 100 18.96 7.98 5.29
N LYS A 101 19.04 7.38 6.48
CA LYS A 101 19.99 6.31 6.78
C LYS A 101 19.59 5.02 6.07
N GLU A 102 18.30 4.68 6.10
CA GLU A 102 17.75 3.48 5.47
C GLU A 102 17.89 3.55 3.94
N SER A 103 17.53 4.68 3.32
CA SER A 103 17.69 4.89 1.87
C SER A 103 19.15 4.82 1.43
N PHE A 104 20.07 5.37 2.23
CA PHE A 104 21.49 5.32 1.90
C PHE A 104 22.04 3.89 1.98
N ASN A 105 21.62 3.13 3.00
CA ASN A 105 21.99 1.72 3.12
C ASN A 105 21.41 0.88 1.98
N ASP A 106 20.14 1.09 1.64
CA ASP A 106 19.49 0.42 0.51
C ASP A 106 20.18 0.74 -0.80
N PHE A 107 20.59 1.99 -1.01
CA PHE A 107 21.33 2.41 -2.19
C PHE A 107 22.71 1.74 -2.28
N ILE A 108 23.43 1.61 -1.15
CA ILE A 108 24.70 0.86 -1.12
C ILE A 108 24.46 -0.61 -1.49
N CYS A 109 23.41 -1.22 -0.95
CA CYS A 109 23.05 -2.61 -1.28
C CYS A 109 22.68 -2.76 -2.76
N GLU A 110 21.92 -1.82 -3.32
CA GLU A 110 21.59 -1.77 -4.75
C GLU A 110 22.85 -1.69 -5.61
N ILE A 111 23.76 -0.77 -5.31
CA ILE A 111 25.06 -0.67 -6.00
C ILE A 111 25.82 -1.99 -5.92
N SER A 112 25.91 -2.60 -4.74
CA SER A 112 26.66 -3.85 -4.57
C SER A 112 26.06 -5.00 -5.38
N HIS A 113 24.73 -5.09 -5.43
CA HIS A 113 23.99 -6.08 -6.22
C HIS A 113 24.20 -5.87 -7.71
N ASP A 114 24.14 -4.63 -8.17
CA ASP A 114 24.38 -4.28 -9.57
C ASP A 114 25.84 -4.50 -9.98
N GLU A 115 26.79 -4.24 -9.09
CA GLU A 115 28.21 -4.53 -9.31
C GLU A 115 28.47 -6.04 -9.44
N GLU A 116 27.85 -6.87 -8.59
CA GLU A 116 27.91 -8.33 -8.70
C GLU A 116 27.34 -8.82 -10.04
N ASN A 117 26.23 -8.24 -10.49
CA ASN A 117 25.66 -8.55 -11.81
C ASN A 117 26.59 -8.08 -12.94
N ALA A 118 27.19 -6.89 -12.84
CA ALA A 118 28.12 -6.35 -13.81
C ALA A 118 29.39 -7.20 -13.94
N LYS A 119 29.86 -7.83 -12.84
CA LYS A 119 31.00 -8.76 -12.86
C LYS A 119 30.81 -9.93 -13.84
N LEU A 120 29.57 -10.38 -14.05
CA LEU A 120 29.25 -11.44 -15.02
C LEU A 120 29.53 -11.01 -16.47
N LEU A 121 29.61 -9.70 -16.74
CA LEU A 121 29.81 -9.12 -18.05
C LEU A 121 31.25 -8.65 -18.31
N ILE A 122 32.13 -8.62 -17.30
CA ILE A 122 33.54 -8.17 -17.41
C ILE A 122 34.33 -8.97 -18.45
N SER A 123 33.96 -10.22 -18.69
CA SER A 123 34.66 -11.11 -19.65
C SER A 123 34.41 -10.79 -21.13
N TYR A 124 33.45 -9.92 -21.44
CA TYR A 124 33.11 -9.54 -22.81
C TYR A 124 33.79 -8.22 -23.20
N SER A 125 34.05 -8.06 -24.50
CA SER A 125 34.66 -6.84 -25.01
C SER A 125 33.69 -5.65 -25.02
N GLU A 126 34.22 -4.43 -24.92
CA GLU A 126 33.43 -3.19 -24.99
C GLU A 126 32.56 -3.13 -26.26
N ILE A 127 33.10 -3.56 -27.40
CA ILE A 127 32.40 -3.59 -28.68
C ILE A 127 31.18 -4.54 -28.62
N GLU A 128 31.31 -5.70 -27.96
CA GLU A 128 30.21 -6.64 -27.78
C GLU A 128 29.12 -6.09 -26.86
N LEU A 129 29.50 -5.40 -25.78
CA LEU A 129 28.55 -4.74 -24.86
C LEU A 129 27.80 -3.60 -25.56
N LEU A 130 28.51 -2.72 -26.26
CA LEU A 130 27.91 -1.62 -27.03
C LEU A 130 26.92 -2.13 -28.08
N TYR A 131 27.26 -3.24 -28.74
CA TYR A 131 26.36 -3.86 -29.70
C TYR A 131 25.13 -4.49 -29.02
N ALA A 132 25.29 -5.10 -27.83
CA ALA A 132 24.15 -5.58 -27.04
C ALA A 132 23.23 -4.44 -26.58
N ILE A 133 23.80 -3.30 -26.14
CA ILE A 133 23.05 -2.07 -25.80
C ILE A 133 22.22 -1.61 -26.99
N HIS A 134 22.82 -1.51 -28.18
CA HIS A 134 22.11 -1.11 -29.40
C HIS A 134 20.89 -2.00 -29.69
N TRP A 135 21.02 -3.33 -29.53
CA TRP A 135 19.90 -4.25 -29.72
C TRP A 135 18.80 -4.11 -28.65
N LEU A 136 19.18 -3.82 -27.40
CA LEU A 136 18.24 -3.56 -26.32
C LEU A 136 17.46 -2.26 -26.56
N GLU A 137 18.15 -1.18 -26.94
CA GLU A 137 17.53 0.11 -27.29
C GLU A 137 16.54 -0.03 -28.44
N LEU A 138 16.92 -0.75 -29.51
CA LEU A 138 16.01 -1.06 -30.62
C LEU A 138 14.77 -1.83 -30.15
N LYS A 139 14.93 -2.79 -29.23
CA LYS A 139 13.80 -3.55 -28.68
C LYS A 139 12.90 -2.67 -27.82
N ILE A 140 13.47 -1.83 -26.95
CA ILE A 140 12.72 -0.88 -26.11
C ILE A 140 11.92 0.06 -27.03
N ASN A 141 12.55 0.67 -28.03
CA ASN A 141 11.89 1.59 -28.93
C ASN A 141 10.72 0.92 -29.68
N ARG A 142 10.89 -0.32 -30.15
CA ARG A 142 9.80 -1.09 -30.77
C ARG A 142 8.64 -1.36 -29.82
N ILE A 143 8.91 -1.61 -28.54
CA ILE A 143 7.86 -1.81 -27.52
C ILE A 143 7.17 -0.48 -27.25
N THR A 144 7.92 0.60 -27.06
CA THR A 144 7.39 1.95 -26.83
C THR A 144 6.45 2.38 -27.95
N VAL A 145 6.82 2.18 -29.21
CA VAL A 145 5.96 2.48 -30.38
C VAL A 145 4.67 1.65 -30.38
N ARG A 146 4.73 0.37 -30.00
CA ARG A 146 3.53 -0.47 -29.88
C ARG A 146 2.63 0.02 -28.76
N VAL A 147 3.19 0.28 -27.58
CA VAL A 147 2.46 0.80 -26.42
C VAL A 147 1.84 2.16 -26.76
N SER A 148 2.59 3.08 -27.38
CA SER A 148 2.05 4.38 -27.79
C SER A 148 0.97 4.25 -28.85
N SER A 149 1.05 3.26 -29.76
CA SER A 149 -0.03 2.97 -30.71
C SER A 149 -1.30 2.41 -30.06
N PHE A 150 -1.16 1.63 -28.97
CA PHE A 150 -2.29 1.07 -28.22
C PHE A 150 -2.95 2.09 -27.30
N PHE A 151 -2.18 3.00 -26.71
CA PHE A 151 -2.67 3.95 -25.71
C PHE A 151 -2.93 5.36 -26.27
N GLY A 152 -2.40 5.70 -27.45
CA GLY A 152 -2.46 7.07 -27.95
C GLY A 152 -1.55 7.99 -27.13
N GLU A 153 -0.55 8.55 -27.79
CA GLU A 153 0.66 9.17 -27.22
C GLU A 153 0.43 10.21 -26.10
N LYS A 154 -0.76 10.82 -26.03
CA LYS A 154 -1.12 11.84 -25.01
C LYS A 154 -2.54 11.70 -24.44
N THR A 155 -3.39 10.89 -25.08
CA THR A 155 -4.83 10.80 -24.77
C THR A 155 -5.17 9.75 -23.74
N ALA A 156 -4.41 8.65 -23.57
CA ALA A 156 -4.71 7.65 -22.54
C ALA A 156 -4.53 8.17 -21.11
N ILE A 157 -3.44 8.90 -20.84
CA ILE A 157 -3.20 9.47 -19.51
C ILE A 157 -4.27 10.53 -19.22
N LEU A 158 -4.63 11.35 -20.22
CA LEU A 158 -5.67 12.36 -20.13
C LEU A 158 -7.08 11.76 -20.02
N SER A 159 -7.34 10.62 -20.68
CA SER A 159 -8.63 9.91 -20.60
C SER A 159 -8.75 9.13 -19.30
N VAL A 160 -7.67 8.56 -18.77
CA VAL A 160 -7.66 7.95 -17.43
C VAL A 160 -7.81 9.02 -16.35
N LEU A 161 -7.10 10.15 -16.46
CA LEU A 161 -7.29 11.31 -15.57
C LEU A 161 -8.70 11.90 -15.71
N GLY A 162 -9.22 12.01 -16.93
CA GLY A 162 -10.57 12.50 -17.22
C GLY A 162 -11.66 11.56 -16.72
N LEU A 163 -11.48 10.26 -16.86
CA LEU A 163 -12.38 9.23 -16.30
C LEU A 163 -12.30 9.23 -14.77
N CYS A 164 -11.12 9.36 -14.17
CA CYS A 164 -10.98 9.50 -12.73
C CYS A 164 -11.64 10.79 -12.23
N TYR A 165 -11.43 11.92 -12.91
CA TYR A 165 -12.06 13.20 -12.58
C TYR A 165 -13.58 13.13 -12.69
N SER A 166 -14.09 12.59 -13.80
CA SER A 166 -15.52 12.47 -14.06
C SER A 166 -16.18 11.47 -13.11
N ALA A 167 -15.52 10.37 -12.77
CA ALA A 167 -16.00 9.41 -11.76
C ALA A 167 -16.04 10.02 -10.36
N VAL A 168 -15.03 10.81 -9.97
CA VAL A 168 -15.01 11.53 -8.69
C VAL A 168 -16.10 12.62 -8.64
N GLN A 169 -16.28 13.37 -9.73
CA GLN A 169 -17.30 14.40 -9.85
C GLN A 169 -18.72 13.82 -9.86
N ALA A 170 -18.96 12.72 -10.59
CA ALA A 170 -20.26 12.07 -10.69
C ALA A 170 -20.66 11.30 -9.43
N SER A 171 -19.69 10.82 -8.64
CA SER A 171 -19.98 9.98 -7.47
C SER A 171 -20.10 10.76 -6.16
N ILE A 172 -19.26 11.78 -5.93
CA ILE A 172 -19.18 12.49 -4.63
C ILE A 172 -19.27 14.02 -4.81
N GLY A 173 -18.66 14.55 -5.88
CA GLY A 173 -18.43 15.98 -6.04
C GLY A 173 -17.27 16.49 -5.16
N PHE A 174 -16.39 17.33 -5.71
CA PHE A 174 -15.18 17.78 -5.02
C PHE A 174 -15.46 18.58 -3.73
N ASP A 175 -16.55 19.35 -3.70
CA ASP A 175 -16.95 20.13 -2.53
C ASP A 175 -17.35 19.25 -1.34
N THR A 176 -18.03 18.13 -1.61
CA THR A 176 -18.44 17.15 -0.60
C THR A 176 -17.24 16.31 -0.14
N LEU A 177 -16.32 15.98 -1.04
CA LEU A 177 -15.08 15.25 -0.73
C LEU A 177 -14.19 16.06 0.22
N SER A 178 -14.00 17.35 -0.04
CA SER A 178 -13.22 18.25 0.83
C SER A 178 -13.88 18.40 2.20
N LYS A 179 -15.21 18.54 2.26
CA LYS A 179 -15.96 18.63 3.52
C LYS A 179 -15.98 17.31 4.30
N THR A 180 -15.87 16.16 3.64
CA THR A 180 -15.80 14.84 4.29
C THR A 180 -14.39 14.49 4.77
N PHE A 181 -13.34 15.04 4.15
CA PHE A 181 -11.95 14.89 4.59
C PHE A 181 -11.60 15.80 5.78
N ILE A 182 -12.23 16.98 5.85
CA ILE A 182 -11.98 18.01 6.87
C ILE A 182 -13.07 17.98 7.97
N GLY A 183 -14.26 17.48 7.67
CA GLY A 183 -15.41 17.40 8.57
C GLY A 183 -15.65 16.02 9.15
N ASP A 184 -16.43 15.99 10.22
CA ASP A 184 -16.71 14.82 11.04
C ASP A 184 -17.41 13.70 10.23
N LEU A 185 -16.82 12.49 10.25
CA LEU A 185 -17.26 11.29 9.54
C LEU A 185 -18.68 10.81 9.98
N SER A 186 -19.23 11.42 11.03
CA SER A 186 -20.51 11.12 11.66
C SER A 186 -21.73 11.69 10.94
N THR A 187 -21.56 12.67 10.04
CA THR A 187 -22.68 13.38 9.38
C THR A 187 -22.91 12.99 7.92
N THR A 188 -22.13 12.06 7.40
CA THR A 188 -22.17 11.69 5.97
C THR A 188 -23.16 10.55 5.71
N ASN A 189 -23.99 10.74 4.67
CA ASN A 189 -24.91 9.72 4.18
C ASN A 189 -24.18 8.39 3.93
N SER A 190 -24.78 7.28 4.35
CA SER A 190 -24.19 5.93 4.27
C SER A 190 -23.69 5.54 2.87
N THR A 191 -24.28 6.10 1.82
CA THR A 191 -23.83 5.97 0.43
C THR A 191 -22.47 6.60 0.16
N ASN A 192 -22.17 7.76 0.75
CA ASN A 192 -20.87 8.44 0.58
C ASN A 192 -19.74 7.64 1.23
N THR A 193 -20.01 6.99 2.36
CA THR A 193 -19.05 6.13 3.07
C THR A 193 -18.73 4.87 2.25
N VAL A 194 -19.73 4.22 1.65
CA VAL A 194 -19.53 3.04 0.78
C VAL A 194 -18.71 3.39 -0.48
N ILE A 195 -18.98 4.54 -1.09
CA ILE A 195 -18.23 5.01 -2.27
C ILE A 195 -16.80 5.40 -1.88
N MET A 196 -16.57 6.01 -0.70
CA MET A 196 -15.23 6.28 -0.18
C MET A 196 -14.44 4.99 0.07
N PHE A 197 -15.08 3.95 0.60
CA PHE A 197 -14.47 2.62 0.71
C PHE A 197 -14.15 2.01 -0.65
N GLY A 198 -15.02 2.19 -1.66
CA GLY A 198 -14.78 1.76 -3.03
C GLY A 198 -13.58 2.46 -3.68
N LEU A 199 -13.46 3.78 -3.50
CA LEU A 199 -12.32 4.60 -3.95
C LEU A 199 -11.03 4.24 -3.21
N SER A 200 -11.10 4.05 -1.90
CA SER A 200 -9.98 3.58 -1.07
C SER A 200 -9.53 2.18 -1.47
N PHE A 201 -10.46 1.29 -1.85
CA PHE A 201 -10.13 -0.05 -2.35
C PHE A 201 -9.48 -0.01 -3.74
N LEU A 202 -9.97 0.84 -4.65
CA LEU A 202 -9.37 1.05 -5.98
C LEU A 202 -7.96 1.64 -5.88
N LEU A 203 -7.78 2.69 -5.07
CA LEU A 203 -6.46 3.31 -4.83
C LEU A 203 -5.54 2.39 -4.02
N GLY A 204 -6.09 1.65 -3.06
CA GLY A 204 -5.38 0.61 -2.30
C GLY A 204 -4.90 -0.52 -3.22
N LYS A 205 -5.67 -0.89 -4.24
CA LYS A 205 -5.24 -1.84 -5.27
C LYS A 205 -4.16 -1.30 -6.19
N VAL A 206 -4.04 0.01 -6.40
CA VAL A 206 -2.86 0.59 -7.08
C VAL A 206 -1.58 0.37 -6.26
N ARG A 207 -1.67 0.33 -4.92
CA ARG A 207 -0.54 -0.04 -4.04
C ARG A 207 -0.32 -1.56 -3.94
N ILE A 208 -1.38 -2.37 -4.03
CA ILE A 208 -1.33 -3.85 -3.95
C ILE A 208 -1.01 -4.51 -5.30
N SER A 209 -1.24 -3.86 -6.44
CA SER A 209 -0.89 -4.40 -7.76
C SER A 209 0.63 -4.53 -7.96
N ARG A 210 1.44 -3.87 -7.13
CA ARG A 210 2.90 -4.08 -7.10
C ARG A 210 3.32 -5.33 -6.32
N SER A 211 2.44 -5.95 -5.53
CA SER A 211 2.72 -7.19 -4.79
C SER A 211 2.09 -8.46 -5.40
N PHE A 212 1.32 -8.35 -6.48
CA PHE A 212 0.63 -9.49 -7.12
C PHE A 212 1.12 -9.88 -8.53
N LEU A 213 2.21 -9.29 -9.02
CA LEU A 213 2.87 -9.70 -10.26
C LEU A 213 4.10 -10.59 -10.02
N PRO A 214 3.92 -11.82 -9.50
CA PRO A 214 4.81 -12.91 -9.87
C PRO A 214 3.98 -14.13 -10.30
N LYS A 215 3.43 -14.10 -11.52
CA LYS A 215 2.99 -15.27 -12.33
C LYS A 215 2.24 -14.82 -13.57
N LEU A 216 2.94 -14.18 -14.51
CA LEU A 216 2.46 -14.06 -15.90
C LEU A 216 3.66 -13.84 -16.84
N THR A 217 4.64 -14.74 -16.71
CA THR A 217 5.65 -15.01 -17.73
C THR A 217 5.99 -16.49 -17.63
N ARG A 218 5.17 -17.30 -18.29
CA ARG A 218 5.59 -18.57 -18.87
C ARG A 218 5.53 -18.41 -20.38
#